data_AF-A0A935M9L8-F1
#
_entry.id   AF-A0A935M9L8-F1
#
_cell.length_a   1.000
_cell.length_b   1.000
_cell.length_c   1.000
_cell.angle_alpha   90.00
_cell.angle_beta   90.00
_cell.angle_gamma   90.00
#
_symmetry.space_group_name_H-M   'P 1'
#
loop_
_entity.id
_entity.type
_entity.pdbx_description
1 polymer ?
#
loop_
_entity_poly.entity_id
_entity_poly.type
_entity_poly.pdbx_seq_one_letter_code
_entity_poly.pdbx_strand_id
1 'polypeptide(L)'
;MENVYFFTSERKGGLGGSDIWMVEKISKKEWGKPVNLGAPINSIYDEGGMFLAPDGKTLFFCSNGPTSIGSYDIFKTVLENGKWSAPMNLGYPINSSGKEGQLSISANGKTAYFSSERAGGMGESDIYMINLKDYAILEKDNKLKMNDGLSILKGTVRDGYEGYGVAEAEIIISDANGTQVASTNTNENGEYFLTLKGGQNYKIDVKKKGFQEISETIELKLGAKETVTLEKGYLLKK
;
A
#
# COMPACT_ATOMS: atom_id res chain seq x y z
N MET A 1 -7.85 -4.34 -19.39
CA MET A 1 -7.14 -5.64 -19.41
C MET A 1 -8.10 -6.83 -19.53
N GLU A 2 -9.37 -6.66 -19.94
CA GLU A 2 -10.38 -7.73 -20.02
C GLU A 2 -10.18 -8.76 -21.16
N ASN A 3 -9.02 -8.73 -21.83
CA ASN A 3 -8.77 -9.51 -23.04
C ASN A 3 -7.57 -10.45 -22.92
N VAL A 4 -7.04 -10.72 -21.73
CA VAL A 4 -5.90 -11.64 -21.58
C VAL A 4 -6.25 -12.75 -20.60
N TYR A 5 -5.94 -13.98 -20.97
CA TYR A 5 -6.01 -15.14 -20.09
C TYR A 5 -4.63 -15.76 -19.97
N PHE A 6 -4.20 -16.03 -18.74
CA PHE A 6 -2.94 -16.69 -18.44
C PHE A 6 -3.18 -18.13 -17.99
N PHE A 7 -2.27 -19.03 -18.31
CA PHE A 7 -2.35 -20.45 -17.92
C PHE A 7 -0.96 -21.11 -17.94
N THR A 8 -0.82 -22.24 -17.25
CA THR A 8 0.41 -23.03 -17.24
C THR A 8 0.37 -24.17 -18.25
N SER A 9 1.50 -24.49 -18.90
CA SER A 9 1.58 -25.61 -19.84
C SER A 9 3.02 -26.00 -20.17
N GLU A 10 3.27 -27.31 -20.26
CA GLU A 10 4.53 -27.91 -20.74
C GLU A 10 4.58 -28.07 -22.28
N ARG A 11 3.84 -27.23 -23.01
CA ARG A 11 3.76 -27.34 -24.47
C ARG A 11 5.08 -26.97 -25.14
N LYS A 12 5.29 -27.48 -26.35
CA LYS A 12 6.44 -27.10 -27.18
C LYS A 12 6.53 -25.58 -27.37
N GLY A 13 7.74 -25.04 -27.25
CA GLY A 13 8.01 -23.60 -27.35
C GLY A 13 8.15 -22.90 -26.00
N GLY A 14 8.12 -23.65 -24.89
CA GLY A 14 8.53 -23.18 -23.58
C GLY A 14 10.06 -23.13 -23.38
N LEU A 15 10.47 -22.60 -22.24
CA LEU A 15 11.85 -22.47 -21.78
C LEU A 15 12.23 -23.61 -20.82
N GLY A 16 11.31 -24.04 -19.96
CA GLY A 16 11.53 -25.05 -18.93
C GLY A 16 10.52 -26.19 -18.99
N GLY A 17 10.15 -26.70 -17.81
CA GLY A 17 9.10 -27.71 -17.69
C GLY A 17 7.72 -27.08 -17.84
N SER A 18 7.07 -26.79 -16.72
CA SER A 18 5.81 -26.01 -16.75
C SER A 18 6.12 -24.52 -16.93
N ASP A 19 5.57 -23.91 -17.97
CA ASP A 19 5.73 -22.47 -18.23
C ASP A 19 4.41 -21.71 -18.10
N ILE A 20 4.49 -20.41 -17.85
CA ILE A 20 3.35 -19.47 -17.92
C ILE A 20 3.16 -18.96 -19.34
N TRP A 21 1.95 -19.11 -19.85
CA TRP A 21 1.52 -18.67 -21.18
C TRP A 21 0.38 -17.68 -21.06
N MET A 22 0.19 -16.86 -22.10
CA MET A 22 -0.96 -16.00 -22.26
C MET A 22 -1.64 -16.18 -23.61
N VAL A 23 -2.95 -15.93 -23.64
CA VAL A 23 -3.72 -15.76 -24.87
C VAL A 23 -4.47 -14.44 -24.80
N GLU A 24 -4.43 -13.70 -25.90
CA GLU A 24 -5.22 -12.49 -26.05
C GLU A 24 -6.54 -12.79 -26.74
N LYS A 25 -7.61 -12.16 -26.30
CA LYS A 25 -8.93 -12.26 -26.90
C LYS A 25 -8.98 -11.36 -28.12
N ILE A 26 -9.15 -11.96 -29.30
CA ILE A 26 -9.25 -11.24 -30.57
C ILE A 26 -10.67 -10.72 -30.77
N SER A 27 -11.68 -11.51 -30.40
CA SER A 27 -13.09 -11.13 -30.53
C SER A 27 -13.95 -11.83 -29.47
N LYS A 28 -15.27 -11.57 -29.45
CA LYS A 28 -16.19 -12.20 -28.49
C LYS A 28 -16.13 -13.74 -28.47
N LYS A 29 -15.77 -14.36 -29.59
CA LYS A 29 -15.74 -15.83 -29.76
C LYS A 29 -14.34 -16.38 -30.11
N GLU A 30 -13.32 -15.52 -30.20
CA GLU A 30 -12.02 -15.91 -30.71
C GLU A 30 -10.89 -15.48 -29.78
N TRP A 31 -10.01 -16.43 -29.50
CA TRP A 31 -8.77 -16.23 -28.78
C TRP A 31 -7.60 -16.39 -29.75
N GLY A 32 -6.57 -15.59 -29.55
CA GLY A 32 -5.33 -15.66 -30.28
C GLY A 32 -4.50 -16.88 -29.94
N LYS A 33 -3.34 -16.95 -30.58
CA LYS A 33 -2.40 -18.04 -30.32
C LYS A 33 -1.76 -17.85 -28.94
N PRO A 34 -1.56 -18.94 -28.20
CA PRO A 34 -0.77 -18.93 -26.98
C PRO A 34 0.64 -18.37 -27.20
N VAL A 35 1.02 -17.43 -26.34
CA VAL A 35 2.34 -16.82 -26.30
C VAL A 35 2.98 -17.15 -24.96
N ASN A 36 4.20 -17.67 -24.98
CA ASN A 36 4.99 -17.91 -23.78
C ASN A 36 5.39 -16.56 -23.18
N LEU A 37 5.31 -16.38 -21.86
CA LEU A 37 5.70 -15.10 -21.24
C LEU A 37 7.21 -14.84 -21.30
N GLY A 38 8.01 -15.88 -21.52
CA GLY A 38 9.46 -15.80 -21.66
C GLY A 38 10.14 -15.26 -20.41
N ALA A 39 11.43 -14.96 -20.55
CA ALA A 39 12.19 -14.29 -19.51
C ALA A 39 11.66 -12.84 -19.29
N PRO A 40 11.65 -12.34 -18.04
CA PRO A 40 12.25 -12.96 -16.87
C PRO A 40 11.30 -13.86 -16.07
N ILE A 41 10.05 -14.07 -16.53
CA ILE A 41 9.04 -14.84 -15.77
C ILE A 41 9.32 -16.34 -15.89
N ASN A 42 9.31 -16.85 -17.11
CA ASN A 42 9.62 -18.25 -17.36
C ASN A 42 11.14 -18.43 -17.39
N SER A 43 11.58 -19.59 -16.92
CA SER A 43 12.98 -19.97 -16.83
C SER A 43 13.20 -21.37 -17.39
N ILE A 44 14.37 -21.97 -17.14
CA ILE A 44 14.60 -23.39 -17.47
C ILE A 44 13.95 -24.34 -16.46
N TYR A 45 13.34 -23.80 -15.41
CA TYR A 45 12.71 -24.52 -14.31
C TYR A 45 11.18 -24.56 -14.52
N ASP A 46 10.43 -24.86 -13.48
CA ASP A 46 8.96 -24.87 -13.51
C ASP A 46 8.40 -23.60 -12.88
N GLU A 47 7.52 -22.96 -13.63
CA GLU A 47 6.68 -21.86 -13.20
C GLU A 47 5.19 -22.22 -13.24
N GLY A 48 4.45 -21.74 -12.25
CA GLY A 48 3.02 -21.92 -12.20
C GLY A 48 2.31 -21.17 -11.09
N GLY A 49 1.14 -21.64 -10.65
CA GLY A 49 0.43 -21.06 -9.51
C GLY A 49 0.21 -19.54 -9.60
N MET A 50 -0.30 -19.06 -10.74
CA MET A 50 -0.32 -17.63 -11.06
C MET A 50 -1.54 -16.89 -10.52
N PHE A 51 -1.36 -15.62 -10.17
CA PHE A 51 -2.43 -14.71 -9.82
C PHE A 51 -2.08 -13.27 -10.23
N LEU A 52 -2.90 -12.72 -11.12
CA LEU A 52 -2.82 -11.31 -11.48
C LEU A 52 -3.61 -10.49 -10.45
N ALA A 53 -2.94 -9.55 -9.79
CA ALA A 53 -3.56 -8.69 -8.80
C ALA A 53 -4.58 -7.74 -9.42
N PRO A 54 -5.52 -7.19 -8.63
CA PRO A 54 -6.55 -6.27 -9.13
C PRO A 54 -6.03 -4.99 -9.79
N ASP A 55 -4.78 -4.60 -9.52
CA ASP A 55 -4.12 -3.47 -10.19
C ASP A 55 -3.81 -3.74 -11.67
N GLY A 56 -3.93 -5.00 -12.11
CA GLY A 56 -3.65 -5.48 -13.46
C GLY A 56 -2.16 -5.44 -13.84
N LYS A 57 -1.27 -5.07 -12.91
CA LYS A 57 0.16 -4.87 -13.15
C LYS A 57 1.02 -5.79 -12.32
N THR A 58 0.54 -6.27 -11.18
CA THR A 58 1.30 -7.15 -10.31
C THR A 58 0.91 -8.60 -10.57
N LEU A 59 1.88 -9.42 -10.98
CA LEU A 59 1.71 -10.86 -11.16
C LEU A 59 2.45 -11.60 -10.06
N PHE A 60 1.72 -12.45 -9.35
CA PHE A 60 2.28 -13.45 -8.44
C PHE A 60 2.31 -14.80 -9.15
N PHE A 61 3.36 -15.58 -8.93
CA PHE A 61 3.50 -16.93 -9.48
C PHE A 61 4.45 -17.76 -8.62
N CYS A 62 4.37 -19.07 -8.71
CA CYS A 62 5.30 -19.98 -8.05
C CYS A 62 6.43 -20.40 -8.99
N SER A 63 7.65 -20.54 -8.49
CA SER A 63 8.78 -21.12 -9.23
C SER A 63 9.65 -22.03 -8.34
N ASN A 64 10.24 -23.07 -8.92
CA ASN A 64 11.26 -23.92 -8.31
C ASN A 64 12.70 -23.57 -8.77
N GLY A 65 12.89 -22.34 -9.28
CA GLY A 65 14.18 -21.83 -9.72
C GLY A 65 15.23 -21.63 -8.60
N PRO A 66 16.45 -21.19 -8.96
CA PRO A 66 17.62 -21.22 -8.09
C PRO A 66 17.56 -20.20 -6.94
N THR A 67 16.62 -19.25 -7.00
CA THR A 67 16.37 -18.26 -5.94
C THR A 67 15.21 -18.66 -5.02
N SER A 68 14.68 -19.88 -5.16
CA SER A 68 13.69 -20.43 -4.23
C SER A 68 14.35 -20.89 -2.93
N ILE A 69 13.63 -20.74 -1.83
CA ILE A 69 14.00 -21.18 -0.48
C ILE A 69 13.56 -22.63 -0.30
N GLY A 70 12.35 -22.95 -0.74
CA GLY A 70 11.76 -24.28 -0.73
C GLY A 70 11.71 -24.92 -2.11
N SER A 71 10.82 -25.88 -2.28
CA SER A 71 10.64 -26.62 -3.54
C SER A 71 9.89 -25.82 -4.60
N TYR A 72 8.88 -25.03 -4.21
CA TYR A 72 8.26 -23.99 -5.02
C TYR A 72 7.98 -22.81 -4.11
N ASP A 73 8.37 -21.62 -4.55
CA ASP A 73 8.22 -20.39 -3.79
C ASP A 73 7.35 -19.41 -4.56
N ILE A 74 6.61 -18.56 -3.85
CA ILE A 74 5.85 -17.46 -4.46
C ILE A 74 6.81 -16.31 -4.79
N PHE A 75 6.81 -15.92 -6.05
CA PHE A 75 7.47 -14.76 -6.61
C PHE A 75 6.46 -13.68 -7.00
N LYS A 76 6.96 -12.45 -7.09
CA LYS A 76 6.25 -11.29 -7.61
C LYS A 76 7.02 -10.65 -8.75
N THR A 77 6.31 -10.25 -9.80
CA THR A 77 6.81 -9.34 -10.83
C THR A 77 5.79 -8.23 -11.11
N VAL A 78 6.25 -7.08 -11.59
CA VAL A 78 5.41 -5.91 -11.90
C VAL A 78 5.58 -5.53 -13.37
N LEU A 79 4.46 -5.30 -14.06
CA LEU A 79 4.42 -4.82 -15.44
C LEU A 79 4.68 -3.31 -15.47
N GLU A 80 5.83 -2.93 -16.01
CA GLU A 80 6.28 -1.53 -16.12
C GLU A 80 6.68 -1.22 -17.56
N ASN A 81 6.09 -0.16 -18.13
CA ASN A 81 6.38 0.26 -19.51
C ASN A 81 6.24 -0.89 -20.53
N GLY A 82 5.26 -1.78 -20.33
CA GLY A 82 5.00 -2.95 -21.17
C GLY A 82 5.97 -4.12 -20.98
N LYS A 83 6.82 -4.10 -19.95
CA LYS A 83 7.76 -5.18 -19.62
C LYS A 83 7.62 -5.62 -18.18
N TRP A 84 7.70 -6.92 -17.95
CA TRP A 84 7.72 -7.48 -16.60
C TRP A 84 9.08 -7.23 -15.94
N SER A 85 9.06 -6.78 -14.69
CA SER A 85 10.27 -6.64 -13.88
C SER A 85 10.90 -8.01 -13.58
N ALA A 86 12.16 -8.01 -13.13
CA ALA A 86 12.76 -9.23 -12.59
C ALA A 86 11.89 -9.79 -11.44
N PRO A 87 11.57 -11.10 -11.44
CA PRO A 87 10.83 -11.70 -10.34
C PRO A 87 11.58 -11.60 -9.03
N MET A 88 10.84 -11.31 -7.97
CA MET A 88 11.35 -11.24 -6.61
C MET A 88 10.67 -12.28 -5.74
N ASN A 89 11.46 -13.13 -5.12
CA ASN A 89 10.99 -14.08 -4.11
C ASN A 89 10.38 -13.31 -2.93
N LEU A 90 9.18 -13.68 -2.48
CA LEU A 90 8.50 -12.99 -1.37
C LEU A 90 9.11 -13.24 0.01
N GLY A 91 9.99 -14.24 0.13
CA GLY A 91 10.74 -14.55 1.34
C GLY A 91 9.88 -14.98 2.52
N TYR A 92 10.53 -15.25 3.65
CA TYR A 92 9.85 -15.52 4.91
C TYR A 92 9.13 -14.26 5.42
N PRO A 93 7.91 -14.35 6.00
CA PRO A 93 7.17 -15.56 6.37
C PRO A 93 6.19 -16.09 5.32
N ILE A 94 6.20 -15.53 4.11
CA ILE A 94 5.29 -15.92 3.04
C ILE A 94 5.75 -17.25 2.46
N ASN A 95 7.00 -17.30 2.00
CA ASN A 95 7.66 -18.54 1.61
C ASN A 95 8.29 -19.23 2.81
N SER A 96 8.35 -20.55 2.73
CA SER A 96 8.95 -21.41 3.74
C SER A 96 10.01 -22.31 3.10
N SER A 97 10.54 -23.28 3.85
CA SER A 97 11.37 -24.34 3.28
C SER A 97 10.56 -25.42 2.56
N GLY A 98 9.22 -25.33 2.58
CA GLY A 98 8.30 -26.31 2.02
C GLY A 98 7.97 -26.05 0.55
N LYS A 99 6.75 -26.40 0.14
CA LYS A 99 6.19 -26.07 -1.17
C LYS A 99 5.07 -25.08 -1.00
N GLU A 100 5.21 -23.88 -1.56
CA GLU A 100 4.13 -22.90 -1.66
C GLU A 100 3.34 -23.05 -2.97
N GLY A 101 2.02 -22.94 -2.86
CA GLY A 101 1.10 -22.91 -3.99
C GLY A 101 0.61 -21.51 -4.32
N GLN A 102 -0.36 -21.46 -5.24
CA GLN A 102 -0.91 -20.20 -5.77
C GLN A 102 -1.37 -19.26 -4.66
N LEU A 103 -0.87 -18.01 -4.71
CA LEU A 103 -1.37 -16.92 -3.88
C LEU A 103 -2.59 -16.27 -4.53
N SER A 104 -3.59 -15.92 -3.74
CA SER A 104 -4.74 -15.12 -4.16
C SER A 104 -5.01 -14.00 -3.16
N ILE A 105 -5.54 -12.88 -3.63
CA ILE A 105 -5.83 -11.71 -2.79
C ILE A 105 -7.34 -11.50 -2.74
N SER A 106 -7.85 -11.22 -1.54
CA SER A 106 -9.25 -10.90 -1.30
C SER A 106 -9.66 -9.65 -2.08
N ALA A 107 -10.94 -9.56 -2.46
CA ALA A 107 -11.45 -8.44 -3.27
C ALA A 107 -11.22 -7.05 -2.63
N ASN A 108 -11.14 -6.97 -1.31
CA ASN A 108 -10.86 -5.74 -0.57
C ASN A 108 -9.36 -5.41 -0.44
N GLY A 109 -8.46 -6.24 -0.98
CA GLY A 109 -7.01 -6.04 -0.95
C GLY A 109 -6.37 -6.17 0.44
N LYS A 110 -7.10 -6.65 1.46
CA LYS A 110 -6.61 -6.69 2.85
C LYS A 110 -6.00 -8.02 3.24
N THR A 111 -6.30 -9.09 2.50
CA THR A 111 -5.93 -10.45 2.89
C THR A 111 -5.41 -11.21 1.68
N ALA A 112 -4.30 -11.93 1.84
CA ALA A 112 -3.85 -12.92 0.88
C ALA A 112 -4.04 -14.33 1.44
N TYR A 113 -4.37 -15.29 0.57
CA TYR A 113 -4.48 -16.71 0.86
C TYR A 113 -3.59 -17.50 -0.07
N PHE A 114 -2.95 -18.55 0.43
CA PHE A 114 -2.09 -19.42 -0.37
C PHE A 114 -1.98 -20.79 0.32
N SER A 115 -1.65 -21.83 -0.44
CA SER A 115 -1.36 -23.15 0.14
C SER A 115 0.13 -23.29 0.47
N SER A 116 0.47 -24.06 1.49
CA SER A 116 1.87 -24.33 1.85
C SER A 116 2.02 -25.69 2.52
N GLU A 117 3.11 -26.39 2.22
CA GLU A 117 3.56 -27.62 2.90
C GLU A 117 4.52 -27.31 4.07
N ARG A 118 4.41 -26.13 4.68
CA ARG A 118 5.28 -25.73 5.78
C ARG A 118 5.11 -26.64 6.99
N ALA A 119 6.20 -26.78 7.76
CA ALA A 119 6.17 -27.52 9.02
C ALA A 119 5.14 -26.95 10.00
N GLY A 120 4.46 -27.85 10.73
CA GLY A 120 3.39 -27.50 11.67
C GLY A 120 1.98 -27.50 11.07
N GLY A 121 1.84 -27.89 9.80
CA GLY A 121 0.55 -28.14 9.13
C GLY A 121 -0.16 -29.44 9.57
N MET A 122 -1.35 -29.65 9.01
CA MET A 122 -2.27 -30.78 9.25
C MET A 122 -2.25 -31.82 8.11
N GLY A 123 -1.22 -31.83 7.26
CA GLY A 123 -1.13 -32.76 6.14
C GLY A 123 -0.05 -32.37 5.14
N GLU A 124 -0.29 -32.64 3.86
CA GLU A 124 0.57 -32.21 2.76
C GLU A 124 0.49 -30.68 2.61
N SER A 125 -0.57 -30.15 2.00
CA SER A 125 -0.77 -28.71 1.81
C SER A 125 -1.96 -28.19 2.61
N ASP A 126 -1.73 -27.14 3.41
CA ASP A 126 -2.76 -26.39 4.13
C ASP A 126 -2.93 -24.98 3.57
N ILE A 127 -4.10 -24.37 3.78
CA ILE A 127 -4.37 -22.98 3.41
C ILE A 127 -3.95 -22.04 4.53
N TYR A 128 -3.06 -21.11 4.19
CA TYR A 128 -2.60 -20.04 5.07
C TYR A 128 -3.15 -18.69 4.62
N MET A 129 -3.16 -17.75 5.56
CA MET A 129 -3.67 -16.40 5.36
C MET A 129 -2.65 -15.37 5.86
N ILE A 130 -2.50 -14.28 5.11
CA ILE A 130 -1.67 -13.13 5.47
C ILE A 130 -2.52 -11.87 5.50
N ASN A 131 -2.35 -11.06 6.55
CA ASN A 131 -2.90 -9.71 6.61
C ASN A 131 -1.99 -8.74 5.86
N LEU A 132 -2.46 -8.23 4.72
CA LEU A 132 -1.69 -7.34 3.84
C LEU A 132 -1.43 -5.96 4.44
N LYS A 133 -2.02 -5.63 5.59
CA LYS A 133 -1.59 -4.45 6.35
C LYS A 133 -0.17 -4.60 6.87
N ASP A 134 0.26 -5.82 7.19
CA ASP A 134 1.56 -6.11 7.79
C ASP A 134 2.62 -6.48 6.75
N TYR A 135 2.23 -6.65 5.49
CA TYR A 135 3.13 -7.01 4.39
C TYR A 135 2.82 -6.20 3.14
N ALA A 136 3.81 -5.50 2.63
CA ALA A 136 3.66 -4.64 1.47
C ALA A 136 3.80 -5.37 0.13
N ILE A 137 3.33 -6.60 0.01
CA ILE A 137 3.52 -7.38 -1.22
C ILE A 137 2.81 -6.81 -2.44
N LEU A 138 1.90 -5.85 -2.27
CA LEU A 138 1.31 -5.09 -3.37
C LEU A 138 2.14 -3.85 -3.75
N GLU A 139 3.02 -3.38 -2.88
CA GLU A 139 3.88 -2.22 -3.15
C GLU A 139 5.07 -2.59 -4.03
N LYS A 140 5.43 -1.72 -4.97
CA LYS A 140 6.48 -2.01 -5.98
C LYS A 140 7.80 -2.53 -5.36
N ASP A 141 8.20 -1.97 -4.23
CA ASP A 141 9.45 -2.29 -3.54
C ASP A 141 9.30 -3.33 -2.41
N ASN A 142 8.09 -3.87 -2.23
CA ASN A 142 7.70 -4.73 -1.10
C ASN A 142 8.03 -4.16 0.28
N LYS A 143 8.18 -2.84 0.39
CA LYS A 143 8.41 -2.19 1.68
C LYS A 143 7.09 -1.63 2.19
N LEU A 144 6.81 -1.89 3.47
CA LEU A 144 5.75 -1.18 4.16
C LEU A 144 6.04 0.30 4.03
N LYS A 145 5.10 1.04 3.43
CA LYS A 145 5.05 2.48 3.54
C LYS A 145 4.90 2.79 5.02
N MET A 146 6.01 3.11 5.64
CA MET A 146 6.01 3.76 6.94
C MET A 146 5.46 5.16 6.71
N ASN A 147 4.79 5.72 7.71
CA ASN A 147 4.50 7.13 7.61
C ASN A 147 5.83 7.91 7.47
N ASP A 148 5.76 9.03 6.79
CA ASP A 148 6.88 9.95 6.55
C ASP A 148 7.25 10.77 7.80
N GLY A 149 6.78 10.36 8.98
CA GLY A 149 6.88 11.13 10.20
C GLY A 149 5.84 12.24 10.33
N LEU A 150 4.93 12.41 9.36
CA LEU A 150 3.99 13.53 9.34
C LEU A 150 2.57 13.14 9.76
N SER A 151 1.88 14.14 10.30
CA SER A 151 0.48 14.13 10.71
C SER A 151 -0.18 15.44 10.30
N ILE A 152 -1.51 15.42 10.18
CA ILE A 152 -2.30 16.58 9.75
C ILE A 152 -2.97 17.20 10.97
N LEU A 153 -2.85 18.51 11.10
CA LEU A 153 -3.68 19.33 11.97
C LEU A 153 -4.60 20.17 11.07
N LYS A 154 -5.91 20.06 11.24
CA LYS A 154 -6.88 20.89 10.51
C LYS A 154 -8.03 21.30 11.40
N GLY A 155 -8.82 22.27 10.97
CA GLY A 155 -10.03 22.64 11.68
C GLY A 155 -10.56 24.00 11.29
N THR A 156 -11.34 24.60 12.19
CA THR A 156 -12.04 25.86 11.92
C THR A 156 -11.93 26.85 13.08
N VAL A 157 -11.81 28.13 12.76
CA VAL A 157 -11.94 29.25 13.68
C VAL A 157 -13.27 29.95 13.41
N ARG A 158 -14.10 30.06 14.45
CA ARG A 158 -15.44 30.65 14.37
C ARG A 158 -15.58 31.82 15.35
N ASP A 159 -16.42 32.80 15.01
CA ASP A 159 -16.81 33.86 15.94
C ASP A 159 -17.67 33.26 17.06
N GLY A 160 -17.34 33.57 18.31
CA GLY A 160 -17.97 32.98 19.49
C GLY A 160 -19.42 33.44 19.75
N TYR A 161 -19.90 34.46 19.05
CA TYR A 161 -21.28 34.96 19.16
C TYR A 161 -22.09 34.59 17.92
N GLU A 162 -21.58 34.91 16.72
CA GLU A 162 -22.33 34.70 15.48
C GLU A 162 -22.09 33.33 14.83
N GLY A 163 -21.02 32.64 15.20
CA GLY A 163 -20.68 31.30 14.68
C GLY A 163 -20.11 31.30 13.26
N TYR A 164 -19.95 32.47 12.62
CA TYR A 164 -19.36 32.58 11.28
C TYR A 164 -17.87 32.23 11.27
N GLY A 165 -17.37 31.80 10.10
CA GLY A 165 -15.95 31.60 9.87
C GLY A 165 -15.16 32.90 10.05
N VAL A 166 -14.11 32.85 10.87
CA VAL A 166 -13.20 33.98 11.02
C VAL A 166 -12.09 33.82 9.99
N ALA A 167 -12.19 34.55 8.87
CA ALA A 167 -11.16 34.58 7.84
C ALA A 167 -9.90 35.30 8.33
N GLU A 168 -8.74 34.93 7.78
CA GLU A 168 -7.45 35.57 8.07
C GLU A 168 -7.13 35.60 9.58
N ALA A 169 -7.56 34.59 10.34
CA ALA A 169 -7.08 34.32 11.68
C ALA A 169 -5.75 33.58 11.56
N GLU A 170 -4.73 34.07 12.24
CA GLU A 170 -3.39 33.49 12.22
C GLU A 170 -3.34 32.32 13.21
N ILE A 171 -2.92 31.16 12.70
CA ILE A 171 -2.63 29.96 13.48
C ILE A 171 -1.12 29.83 13.54
N ILE A 172 -0.55 29.94 14.74
CA ILE A 172 0.88 29.81 14.98
C ILE A 172 1.12 28.51 15.76
N ILE A 173 2.06 27.69 15.28
CA ILE A 173 2.44 26.43 15.90
C ILE A 173 3.85 26.55 16.43
N SER A 174 4.01 26.30 17.72
CA SER A 174 5.32 26.23 18.39
C SER A 174 5.58 24.85 18.96
N ASP A 175 6.84 24.42 18.92
CA ASP A 175 7.29 23.18 19.55
C ASP A 175 7.37 23.29 21.08
N ALA A 176 7.78 22.21 21.75
CA ALA A 176 7.94 22.17 23.20
C ALA A 176 8.98 23.15 23.75
N ASN A 177 9.90 23.66 22.91
CA ASN A 177 10.91 24.65 23.28
C ASN A 177 10.40 26.09 23.06
N GLY A 178 9.17 26.26 22.57
CA GLY A 178 8.61 27.56 22.22
C GLY A 178 9.11 28.11 20.88
N THR A 179 9.78 27.29 20.05
CA THR A 179 10.19 27.70 18.71
C THR A 179 9.01 27.57 17.76
N GLN A 180 8.69 28.64 17.04
CA GLN A 180 7.68 28.58 15.98
C GLN A 180 8.16 27.67 14.85
N VAL A 181 7.41 26.60 14.58
CA VAL A 181 7.73 25.58 13.56
C VAL A 181 6.86 25.68 12.32
N ALA A 182 5.67 26.28 12.44
CA ALA A 182 4.77 26.52 11.33
C ALA A 182 3.78 27.63 11.66
N SER A 183 3.20 28.22 10.63
CA SER A 183 2.01 29.06 10.76
C SER A 183 1.16 28.97 9.49
N THR A 184 -0.12 29.30 9.63
CA THR A 184 -1.04 29.46 8.50
C THR A 184 -2.13 30.48 8.84
N ASN A 185 -2.87 30.94 7.84
CA ASN A 185 -4.04 31.77 8.03
C ASN A 185 -5.30 30.98 7.63
N THR A 186 -6.39 31.23 8.33
CA THR A 186 -7.68 30.66 7.96
C THR A 186 -8.18 31.23 6.64
N ASN A 187 -8.81 30.39 5.81
CA ASN A 187 -9.48 30.81 4.58
C ASN A 187 -10.76 31.63 4.86
N GLU A 188 -11.47 32.02 3.81
CA GLU A 188 -12.74 32.77 3.90
C GLU A 188 -13.83 32.10 4.76
N ASN A 189 -13.79 30.77 4.88
CA ASN A 189 -14.73 29.97 5.69
C ASN A 189 -14.25 29.77 7.14
N GLY A 190 -13.09 30.34 7.51
CA GLY A 190 -12.47 30.15 8.80
C GLY A 190 -11.71 28.83 8.94
N GLU A 191 -11.42 28.12 7.86
CA GLU A 191 -10.79 26.79 7.89
C GLU A 191 -9.27 26.90 7.77
N TYR A 192 -8.54 26.01 8.44
CA TYR A 192 -7.09 25.91 8.35
C TYR A 192 -6.61 24.47 8.24
N PHE A 193 -5.43 24.29 7.67
CA PHE A 193 -4.80 23.00 7.43
C PHE A 193 -3.27 23.13 7.52
N LEU A 194 -2.62 22.19 8.22
CA LEU A 194 -1.18 22.10 8.39
C LEU A 194 -0.74 20.63 8.38
N THR A 195 0.41 20.36 7.75
CA THR A 195 1.12 19.08 7.87
C THR A 195 2.35 19.31 8.76
N LEU A 196 2.45 18.55 9.84
CA LEU A 196 3.46 18.71 10.89
C LEU A 196 4.06 17.35 11.25
N LYS A 197 5.22 17.34 11.90
CA LYS A 197 5.78 16.11 12.46
C LYS A 197 4.85 15.56 13.54
N GLY A 198 4.44 14.30 13.42
CA GLY A 198 3.63 13.63 14.43
C GLY A 198 4.46 13.06 15.58
N GLY A 199 3.78 12.64 16.65
CA GLY A 199 4.38 12.00 17.82
C GLY A 199 4.96 12.98 18.82
N GLN A 200 4.51 14.24 18.79
CA GLN A 200 4.97 15.29 19.67
C GLN A 200 3.86 16.28 20.03
N ASN A 201 4.09 17.04 21.09
CA ASN A 201 3.21 18.11 21.52
C ASN A 201 3.55 19.41 20.81
N TYR A 202 2.51 20.21 20.56
CA TYR A 202 2.63 21.56 20.03
C TYR A 202 1.80 22.53 20.86
N LYS A 203 2.29 23.76 20.99
CA LYS A 203 1.48 24.90 21.41
C LYS A 203 0.90 25.55 20.16
N ILE A 204 -0.42 25.76 20.16
CA ILE A 204 -1.16 26.48 19.14
C ILE A 204 -1.56 27.83 19.72
N ASP A 205 -1.20 28.90 19.02
CA ASP A 205 -1.69 30.25 19.28
C ASP A 205 -2.59 30.69 18.12
N VAL A 206 -3.82 31.10 18.44
CA VAL A 206 -4.81 31.57 17.46
C VAL A 206 -5.03 33.06 17.67
N LYS A 207 -4.67 33.86 16.66
CA LYS A 207 -4.68 35.32 16.73
C LYS A 207 -5.56 35.93 15.66
N LYS A 208 -6.37 36.90 16.08
CA LYS A 208 -7.09 37.79 15.16
C LYS A 208 -7.22 39.16 15.80
N LYS A 209 -6.91 40.22 15.07
CA LYS A 209 -7.07 41.60 15.56
C LYS A 209 -8.52 41.84 15.99
N GLY A 210 -8.71 42.33 17.22
CA GLY A 210 -10.02 42.60 17.79
C GLY A 210 -10.68 41.38 18.48
N PHE A 211 -9.95 40.28 18.62
CA PHE A 211 -10.36 39.11 19.39
C PHE A 211 -9.32 38.78 20.46
N GLN A 212 -9.76 38.10 21.51
CA GLN A 212 -8.92 37.52 22.53
C GLN A 212 -8.12 36.36 21.93
N GLU A 213 -6.81 36.34 22.19
CA GLU A 213 -5.92 35.27 21.76
C GLU A 213 -6.23 33.98 22.51
N ILE A 214 -6.19 32.85 21.79
CA ILE A 214 -6.32 31.51 22.38
C ILE A 214 -4.97 30.81 22.27
N SER A 215 -4.51 30.26 23.38
CA SER A 215 -3.33 29.39 23.44
C SER A 215 -3.74 28.02 23.96
N GLU A 216 -3.35 26.95 23.28
CA GLU A 216 -3.61 25.58 23.71
C GLU A 216 -2.45 24.64 23.37
N THR A 217 -2.15 23.70 24.26
CA THR A 217 -1.23 22.60 23.96
C THR A 217 -2.00 21.39 23.46
N ILE A 218 -1.60 20.85 22.32
CA ILE A 218 -2.15 19.62 21.74
C ILE A 218 -1.08 18.55 21.59
N GLU A 219 -1.50 17.30 21.65
CA GLU A 219 -0.70 16.16 21.19
C GLU A 219 -1.10 15.84 19.75
N LEU A 220 -0.15 15.92 18.83
CA LEU A 220 -0.36 15.47 17.45
C LEU A 220 0.22 14.06 17.31
N LYS A 221 -0.65 13.05 17.30
CA LYS A 221 -0.24 11.63 17.26
C LYS A 221 0.44 11.26 15.93
N LEU A 222 1.35 10.30 15.98
CA LEU A 222 1.99 9.68 14.82
C LEU A 222 1.32 8.34 14.49
N GLY A 223 0.77 8.18 13.29
CA GLY A 223 0.17 6.90 12.89
C GLY A 223 1.21 5.90 12.39
N ALA A 224 1.18 4.65 12.84
CA ALA A 224 2.20 3.67 12.48
C ALA A 224 2.34 3.39 10.96
N LYS A 225 1.25 3.52 10.20
CA LYS A 225 1.18 3.18 8.76
C LYS A 225 0.50 4.22 7.89
N GLU A 226 -0.30 5.11 8.49
CA GLU A 226 -1.09 6.11 7.80
C GLU A 226 -0.94 7.46 8.51
N THR A 227 -1.04 8.54 7.75
CA THR A 227 -1.08 9.90 8.30
C THR A 227 -2.31 10.06 9.18
N VAL A 228 -2.11 10.47 10.43
CA VAL A 228 -3.22 10.74 11.36
C VAL A 228 -3.65 12.19 11.22
N THR A 229 -4.96 12.43 11.28
CA THR A 229 -5.54 13.77 11.29
C THR A 229 -6.10 14.10 12.66
N LEU A 230 -5.70 15.25 13.21
CA LEU A 230 -6.35 15.89 14.35
C LEU A 230 -7.21 17.05 13.85
N GLU A 231 -8.51 16.98 14.16
CA GLU A 231 -9.44 18.08 13.91
C GLU A 231 -9.59 18.93 15.17
N LYS A 232 -9.40 20.26 15.03
CA LYS A 232 -9.51 21.18 16.17
C LYS A 232 -10.23 22.47 15.81
N GLY A 233 -11.32 22.74 16.52
CA GLY A 233 -12.09 23.98 16.37
C GLY A 233 -11.74 25.01 17.44
N TYR A 234 -11.75 26.29 17.08
CA TYR A 234 -11.57 27.42 18.00
C TYR A 234 -12.71 28.42 17.88
N LEU A 235 -13.14 28.97 19.02
CA LEU A 235 -14.17 30.00 19.11
C LEU A 235 -13.55 31.29 19.65
N LEU A 236 -13.36 32.29 18.79
CA LEU A 236 -12.78 33.56 19.20
C LEU A 236 -13.85 34.49 19.78
N LYS A 237 -13.52 35.13 20.90
CA LYS A 237 -14.37 36.13 21.56
C LYS A 237 -13.71 37.51 21.45
N LYS A 238 -14.52 38.57 21.35
CA LYS A 238 -14.02 39.95 21.30
C LYS A 238 -13.53 40.42 22.68
#